data_AF-A0A7S0LWB6-F1
#
_entry.id   AF-A0A7S0LWB6-F1
#
_cell.length_a   1.000
_cell.length_b   1.000
_cell.length_c   1.000
_cell.angle_alpha   90.00
_cell.angle_beta   90.00
_cell.angle_gamma   90.00
#
_symmetry.space_group_name_H-M   'P 1'
#
loop_
_entity.id
_entity.type
_entity.pdbx_description
1 polymer ?
#
loop_
_entity_poly.entity_id
_entity_poly.type
_entity_poly.pdbx_seq_one_letter_code
_entity_poly.pdbx_strand_id
1 'polypeptide(L)'
;GVIDAVRSRPLLALGATNAATAFIALWLHTRGQGGVRRWLARNAFRTVVGFFRVVAKDLVATEEKKIKDKTIAKVMSHIEGPRFQAIPQKGMPKAELVSLLQKSSAKETKWREGKISGTVYHSGAELADVICEAFRAFASSNPIHPDVFPTCRKMEAEVVAMCCALFGGGEEAAGTMTSGGTESIIMAVKTHRDYAREVRGIVEPELVKAASAHAGFDKACHYLGVKLIEVPVDPVTFRADVEGMRRAVTRNTVLIVGSAVTYPQGVMDDIPALGQLALQRGCGLHVDNCLGSLLLPFLPDAGFSVPPFDLSVPGVTSLSADTHKFGFAPKGSSVILYSTAALRRHQFFVAADWSGGIYATPSMAGSRPGGLIAGAWAAMLFLGREGYVAAAKEIMRTAAAVTAAAAAATTMYMATASG
;
A
#
# COMPACT_ATOMS: atom_id res chain seq x y z
N GLY A 1 14.44 -21.16 -4.88
CA GLY A 1 14.67 -21.08 -3.43
C GLY A 1 14.08 -22.29 -2.73
N VAL A 2 12.89 -22.16 -2.14
CA VAL A 2 12.16 -23.27 -1.47
C VAL A 2 11.85 -24.43 -2.44
N ILE A 3 11.47 -24.12 -3.68
CA ILE A 3 11.19 -25.13 -4.73
C ILE A 3 12.46 -25.91 -5.13
N ASP A 4 13.63 -25.28 -5.09
CA ASP A 4 14.92 -25.94 -5.42
C ASP A 4 15.44 -26.79 -4.24
N ALA A 5 15.15 -26.38 -3.00
CA ALA A 5 15.41 -27.18 -1.80
C ALA A 5 14.58 -28.47 -1.80
N VAL A 6 13.35 -28.44 -2.31
CA VAL A 6 12.49 -29.62 -2.49
C VAL A 6 12.99 -30.50 -3.64
N ARG A 7 13.46 -29.92 -4.76
CA ARG A 7 14.01 -30.66 -5.90
C ARG A 7 15.35 -31.36 -5.62
N SER A 8 16.18 -30.82 -4.72
CA SER A 8 17.52 -31.36 -4.42
C SER A 8 17.53 -32.52 -3.42
N ARG A 9 16.40 -32.82 -2.77
CA ARG A 9 16.25 -33.96 -1.83
C ARG A 9 14.93 -34.73 -2.04
N PRO A 10 14.68 -35.28 -3.24
CA PRO A 10 13.40 -35.87 -3.61
C PRO A 10 13.05 -37.08 -2.73
N LEU A 11 14.03 -37.87 -2.28
CA LEU A 11 13.81 -39.03 -1.40
C LEU A 11 13.34 -38.65 0.02
N LEU A 12 13.75 -37.48 0.54
CA LEU A 12 13.30 -36.97 1.83
C LEU A 12 11.87 -36.40 1.73
N ALA A 13 11.55 -35.74 0.61
CA ALA A 13 10.21 -35.25 0.34
C ALA A 13 9.21 -36.38 0.06
N LEU A 14 9.57 -37.36 -0.78
CA LEU A 14 8.79 -38.59 -1.04
C LEU A 14 8.67 -39.47 0.22
N GLY A 15 9.74 -39.60 1.00
CA GLY A 15 9.73 -40.34 2.26
C GLY A 15 8.80 -39.69 3.31
N ALA A 16 8.80 -38.36 3.39
CA ALA A 16 7.94 -37.60 4.30
C ALA A 16 6.46 -37.66 3.88
N THR A 17 6.14 -37.57 2.59
CA THR A 17 4.75 -37.70 2.11
C THR A 17 4.24 -39.13 2.22
N ASN A 18 5.04 -40.14 1.90
CA ASN A 18 4.62 -41.54 2.02
C ASN A 18 4.48 -41.99 3.49
N ALA A 19 5.41 -41.59 4.37
CA ALA A 19 5.30 -41.90 5.80
C ALA A 19 4.14 -41.16 6.45
N ALA A 20 3.95 -39.86 6.18
CA ALA A 20 2.81 -39.12 6.72
C ALA A 20 1.47 -39.68 6.22
N THR A 21 1.37 -40.06 4.94
CA THR A 21 0.17 -40.68 4.36
C THR A 21 -0.09 -42.06 4.96
N ALA A 22 0.94 -42.90 5.13
CA ALA A 22 0.83 -44.20 5.78
C ALA A 22 0.42 -44.10 7.26
N PHE A 23 0.94 -43.10 7.98
CA PHE A 23 0.59 -42.84 9.38
C PHE A 23 -0.81 -42.22 9.53
N ILE A 24 -1.24 -41.36 8.60
CA ILE A 24 -2.63 -40.86 8.53
C ILE A 24 -3.59 -42.01 8.24
N ALA A 25 -3.25 -42.91 7.30
CA ALA A 25 -4.04 -44.10 7.00
C ALA A 25 -4.12 -45.05 8.22
N LEU A 26 -3.00 -45.28 8.91
CA LEU A 26 -2.95 -46.07 10.15
C LEU A 26 -3.75 -45.42 11.29
N TRP A 27 -3.70 -44.09 11.42
CA TRP A 27 -4.48 -43.34 12.40
C TRP A 27 -5.98 -43.38 12.11
N LEU A 28 -6.39 -43.20 10.84
CA LEU A 28 -7.78 -43.31 10.40
C LEU A 28 -8.32 -44.73 10.61
N HIS A 29 -7.52 -45.76 10.28
CA HIS A 29 -7.87 -47.17 10.46
C HIS A 29 -8.02 -47.56 11.94
N THR A 30 -7.17 -47.04 12.82
CA THR A 30 -7.23 -47.32 14.26
C THR A 30 -8.21 -46.44 15.02
N ARG A 31 -8.77 -45.39 14.38
CA ARG A 31 -9.75 -44.48 14.99
C ARG A 31 -11.04 -45.20 15.41
N GLY A 32 -11.41 -46.29 14.73
CA GLY A 32 -12.56 -47.14 15.09
C GLY A 32 -12.30 -48.18 16.20
N GLN A 33 -11.05 -48.44 16.58
CA GLN A 33 -10.68 -49.46 17.56
C GLN A 33 -10.40 -48.82 18.94
N GLY A 34 -10.99 -49.34 20.02
CA GLY A 34 -10.73 -48.90 21.40
C GLY A 34 -9.45 -49.51 22.01
N GLY A 35 -8.93 -48.90 23.09
CA GLY A 35 -7.86 -49.49 23.92
C GLY A 35 -6.41 -49.11 23.56
N VAL A 36 -5.46 -49.95 24.02
CA VAL A 36 -3.98 -49.73 23.96
C VAL A 36 -3.47 -49.45 22.54
N ARG A 37 -4.08 -50.07 21.52
CA ARG A 37 -3.72 -49.85 20.10
C ARG A 37 -3.96 -48.42 19.63
N ARG A 38 -5.05 -47.77 20.07
CA ARG A 38 -5.35 -46.36 19.77
C ARG A 38 -4.34 -45.44 20.45
N TRP A 39 -3.95 -45.75 21.69
CA TRP A 39 -2.96 -44.98 22.43
C TRP A 39 -1.57 -45.03 21.77
N LEU A 40 -1.13 -46.23 21.36
CA LEU A 40 0.14 -46.43 20.63
C LEU A 40 0.16 -45.70 19.28
N ALA A 41 -0.91 -45.85 18.47
CA ALA A 41 -1.01 -45.16 17.19
C ALA A 41 -1.00 -43.62 17.34
N ARG A 42 -1.70 -43.09 18.36
CA ARG A 42 -1.73 -41.65 18.65
C ARG A 42 -0.37 -41.12 19.09
N ASN A 43 0.34 -41.84 19.96
CA ASN A 43 1.67 -41.41 20.42
C ASN A 43 2.72 -41.55 19.32
N ALA A 44 2.71 -42.62 18.54
CA ALA A 44 3.58 -42.77 17.37
C ALA A 44 3.35 -41.63 16.36
N PHE A 45 2.09 -41.30 16.05
CA PHE A 45 1.76 -40.18 15.18
C PHE A 45 2.27 -38.84 15.74
N ARG A 46 2.03 -38.55 17.03
CA ARG A 46 2.52 -37.31 17.67
C ARG A 46 4.04 -37.20 17.64
N THR A 47 4.76 -38.28 17.90
CA THR A 47 6.22 -38.30 17.87
C THR A 47 6.76 -38.12 16.46
N VAL A 48 6.18 -38.81 15.47
CA VAL A 48 6.60 -38.69 14.06
C VAL A 48 6.30 -37.30 13.52
N VAL A 49 5.08 -36.79 13.70
CA VAL A 49 4.71 -35.42 13.29
C VAL A 49 5.52 -34.37 14.05
N GLY A 50 5.80 -34.59 15.34
CA GLY A 50 6.67 -33.73 16.14
C GLY A 50 8.10 -33.66 15.58
N PHE A 51 8.69 -34.80 15.25
CA PHE A 51 10.01 -34.89 14.62
C PHE A 51 10.05 -34.19 13.25
N PHE A 52 9.08 -34.46 12.37
CA PHE A 52 9.00 -33.78 11.07
C PHE A 52 8.77 -32.28 11.20
N ARG A 53 8.03 -31.82 12.21
CA ARG A 53 7.84 -30.40 12.49
C ARG A 53 9.13 -29.71 12.91
N VAL A 54 9.99 -30.39 13.69
CA VAL A 54 11.33 -29.89 14.05
C VAL A 54 12.23 -29.84 12.81
N VAL A 55 12.30 -30.92 12.04
CA VAL A 55 13.12 -30.97 10.81
C VAL A 55 12.68 -29.92 9.79
N ALA A 56 11.37 -29.75 9.58
CA ALA A 56 10.84 -28.70 8.71
C ALA A 56 11.15 -27.30 9.22
N LYS A 57 11.08 -27.07 10.54
CA LYS A 57 11.45 -25.79 11.16
C LYS A 57 12.93 -25.47 10.96
N ASP A 58 13.82 -26.45 11.12
CA ASP A 58 15.26 -26.26 10.91
C ASP A 58 15.63 -26.03 9.43
N LEU A 59 14.95 -26.73 8.52
CA LEU A 59 15.06 -26.50 7.07
C LEU A 59 14.60 -25.09 6.67
N VAL A 60 13.43 -24.66 7.17
CA VAL A 60 12.92 -23.30 6.94
C VAL A 60 13.88 -22.26 7.49
N ALA A 61 14.34 -22.41 8.74
CA ALA A 61 15.31 -21.49 9.36
C ALA A 61 16.64 -21.43 8.58
N THR A 62 17.10 -22.56 8.03
CA THR A 62 18.32 -22.62 7.21
C THR A 62 18.14 -21.87 5.88
N GLU A 63 17.00 -22.06 5.20
CA GLU A 63 16.71 -21.37 3.95
C GLU A 63 16.44 -19.88 4.18
N GLU A 64 15.76 -19.50 5.26
CA GLU A 64 15.60 -18.11 5.69
C GLU A 64 16.96 -17.45 5.92
N LYS A 65 17.89 -18.12 6.61
CA LYS A 65 19.25 -17.63 6.81
C LYS A 65 19.98 -17.44 5.48
N LYS A 66 19.94 -18.41 4.57
CA LYS A 66 20.58 -18.28 3.24
C LYS A 66 19.99 -17.13 2.44
N ILE A 67 18.66 -16.97 2.45
CA ILE A 67 17.98 -15.86 1.77
C ILE A 67 18.41 -14.53 2.38
N LYS A 68 18.46 -14.44 3.71
CA LYS A 68 18.93 -13.27 4.45
C LYS A 68 20.38 -12.91 4.07
N ASP A 69 21.30 -13.88 4.13
CA ASP A 69 22.72 -13.66 3.84
C ASP A 69 22.93 -13.23 2.37
N LYS A 70 22.24 -13.89 1.42
CA LYS A 70 22.27 -13.48 0.00
C LYS A 70 21.70 -12.08 -0.22
N THR A 71 20.63 -11.74 0.49
CA THR A 71 20.00 -10.41 0.40
C THR A 71 20.93 -9.34 0.95
N ILE A 72 21.54 -9.57 2.12
CA ILE A 72 22.54 -8.68 2.71
C ILE A 72 23.71 -8.50 1.74
N ALA A 73 24.29 -9.58 1.22
CA ALA A 73 25.40 -9.49 0.28
C ALA A 73 25.05 -8.64 -0.96
N LYS A 74 23.87 -8.86 -1.55
CA LYS A 74 23.38 -8.11 -2.72
C LYS A 74 23.12 -6.63 -2.43
N VAL A 75 22.49 -6.32 -1.29
CA VAL A 75 22.22 -4.92 -0.89
C VAL A 75 23.55 -4.20 -0.61
N MET A 76 24.44 -4.85 0.13
CA MET A 76 25.71 -4.27 0.57
C MET A 76 26.74 -4.16 -0.56
N SER A 77 26.65 -4.97 -1.62
CA SER A 77 27.55 -4.87 -2.78
C SER A 77 27.40 -3.57 -3.57
N HIS A 78 26.32 -2.82 -3.35
CA HIS A 78 26.09 -1.52 -3.99
C HIS A 78 26.51 -0.32 -3.13
N ILE A 79 26.97 -0.55 -1.89
CA ILE A 79 27.31 0.51 -0.93
C ILE A 79 28.82 0.53 -0.72
N GLU A 80 29.49 1.46 -1.42
CA GLU A 80 30.90 1.78 -1.25
C GLU A 80 31.08 2.97 -0.30
N GLY A 81 32.13 2.96 0.51
CA GLY A 81 32.51 4.08 1.39
C GLY A 81 32.71 3.66 2.85
N PRO A 82 33.04 4.62 3.73
CA PRO A 82 33.20 4.36 5.15
C PRO A 82 31.90 3.81 5.76
N ARG A 83 32.04 2.78 6.60
CA ARG A 83 30.92 2.18 7.34
C ARG A 83 30.96 2.64 8.78
N PHE A 84 29.91 3.31 9.22
CA PHE A 84 29.75 3.72 10.61
C PHE A 84 28.90 2.69 11.35
N GLN A 85 29.55 1.84 12.17
CA GLN A 85 28.87 0.83 13.00
C GLN A 85 28.61 1.33 14.43
N ALA A 86 29.13 2.51 14.77
CA ALA A 86 28.92 3.20 16.03
C ALA A 86 28.90 4.72 15.78
N ILE A 87 28.31 5.47 16.71
CA ILE A 87 28.40 6.94 16.72
C ILE A 87 29.88 7.32 16.91
N PRO A 88 30.44 8.21 16.07
CA PRO A 88 31.85 8.57 16.20
C PRO A 88 32.10 9.31 17.51
N GLN A 89 33.26 9.08 18.13
CA GLN A 89 33.63 9.71 19.40
C GLN A 89 33.71 11.25 19.31
N LYS A 90 34.05 11.77 18.13
CA LYS A 90 34.04 13.20 17.81
C LYS A 90 33.12 13.43 16.61
N GLY A 91 32.37 14.54 16.65
CA GLY A 91 31.52 14.94 15.53
C GLY A 91 32.35 15.22 14.27
N MET A 92 31.85 14.76 13.12
CA MET A 92 32.48 15.04 11.84
C MET A 92 32.31 16.53 11.48
N PRO A 93 33.36 17.21 10.99
CA PRO A 93 33.24 18.57 10.49
C PRO A 93 32.17 18.70 9.40
N LYS A 94 31.39 19.79 9.43
CA LYS A 94 30.29 20.03 8.48
C LYS A 94 30.71 19.85 7.01
N ALA A 95 31.86 20.42 6.63
CA ALA A 95 32.34 20.35 5.25
C ALA A 95 32.65 18.90 4.81
N GLU A 96 33.22 18.09 5.69
CA GLU A 96 33.49 16.68 5.43
C GLU A 96 32.18 15.89 5.28
N LEU A 97 31.22 16.10 6.19
CA LEU A 97 29.91 15.43 6.13
C LEU A 97 29.13 15.82 4.87
N VAL A 98 29.10 17.09 4.51
CA VAL A 98 28.45 17.56 3.27
C VAL A 98 29.12 16.95 2.04
N SER A 99 30.46 16.90 2.00
CA SER A 99 31.20 16.25 0.90
C SER A 99 30.87 14.76 0.82
N LEU A 100 30.78 14.07 1.95
CA LEU A 100 30.38 12.66 2.01
C LEU A 100 28.97 12.46 1.46
N LEU A 101 28.00 13.26 1.91
CA LEU A 101 26.62 13.19 1.43
C LEU A 101 26.54 13.41 -0.08
N GLN A 102 27.21 14.45 -0.60
CA GLN A 102 27.24 14.75 -2.03
C GLN A 102 27.86 13.61 -2.86
N LYS A 103 28.98 13.04 -2.40
CA LYS A 103 29.61 11.89 -3.05
C LYS A 103 28.70 10.67 -3.07
N SER A 104 27.97 10.42 -1.98
CA SER A 104 27.03 9.31 -1.89
C SER A 104 25.82 9.51 -2.80
N SER A 105 25.17 10.67 -2.74
CA SER A 105 24.00 10.96 -3.58
C SER A 105 24.33 11.01 -5.07
N ALA A 106 25.57 11.40 -5.44
CA ALA A 106 26.05 11.39 -6.82
C ALA A 106 26.12 9.98 -7.43
N LYS A 107 26.06 8.91 -6.62
CA LYS A 107 25.98 7.52 -7.09
C LYS A 107 24.55 7.05 -7.38
N GLU A 108 23.54 7.77 -6.89
CA GLU A 108 22.12 7.43 -7.09
C GLU A 108 21.61 7.97 -8.44
N THR A 109 22.23 7.56 -9.54
CA THR A 109 21.97 8.10 -10.88
C THR A 109 21.10 7.22 -11.77
N LYS A 110 20.98 5.93 -11.48
CA LYS A 110 20.30 4.95 -12.36
C LYS A 110 18.89 5.35 -12.78
N TRP A 111 18.16 6.02 -11.89
CA TRP A 111 16.79 6.48 -12.19
C TRP A 111 16.76 7.63 -13.20
N ARG A 112 17.82 8.44 -13.29
CA ARG A 112 17.93 9.59 -14.21
C ARG A 112 18.01 9.17 -15.68
N GLU A 113 18.37 7.90 -15.95
CA GLU A 113 18.39 7.34 -17.30
C GLU A 113 17.00 7.00 -17.84
N GLY A 114 15.94 7.08 -17.02
CA GLY A 114 14.57 6.74 -17.43
C GLY A 114 14.33 5.23 -17.66
N LYS A 115 15.25 4.36 -17.22
CA LYS A 115 15.18 2.89 -17.40
C LYS A 115 14.62 2.13 -16.19
N ILE A 116 14.15 2.85 -15.18
CA ILE A 116 13.60 2.28 -13.95
C ILE A 116 12.10 2.59 -13.92
N SER A 117 11.27 1.55 -13.92
CA SER A 117 9.81 1.71 -13.84
C SER A 117 9.40 2.35 -12.51
N GLY A 118 8.52 3.35 -12.58
CA GLY A 118 8.04 4.11 -11.42
C GLY A 118 9.19 4.66 -10.59
N THR A 119 9.26 4.26 -9.31
CA THR A 119 10.34 4.59 -8.36
C THR A 119 10.47 6.09 -8.07
N VAL A 120 10.98 6.87 -9.02
CA VAL A 120 11.13 8.33 -8.94
C VAL A 120 10.15 8.99 -9.89
N TYR A 121 9.16 9.67 -9.32
CA TYR A 121 8.23 10.52 -10.04
C TYR A 121 8.75 11.95 -9.88
N HIS A 122 8.98 12.64 -10.99
CA HIS A 122 9.70 13.91 -11.03
C HIS A 122 9.18 14.78 -12.19
N SER A 123 9.16 16.09 -12.00
CA SER A 123 8.67 17.07 -12.99
C SER A 123 9.69 18.19 -13.25
N GLY A 124 10.99 17.87 -13.26
CA GLY A 124 12.06 18.82 -13.55
C GLY A 124 12.86 19.26 -12.32
N ALA A 125 14.07 19.76 -12.57
CA ALA A 125 15.01 20.17 -11.53
C ALA A 125 14.48 21.36 -10.70
N GLU A 126 13.77 22.27 -11.35
CA GLU A 126 13.19 23.46 -10.69
C GLU A 126 12.18 23.09 -9.60
N LEU A 127 11.28 22.13 -9.86
CA LEU A 127 10.38 21.61 -8.84
C LEU A 127 11.14 20.94 -7.68
N ALA A 128 12.22 20.20 -7.99
CA ALA A 128 13.03 19.57 -6.97
C ALA A 128 13.69 20.61 -6.04
N ASP A 129 14.15 21.73 -6.60
CA ASP A 129 14.71 22.85 -5.84
C ASP A 129 13.65 23.50 -4.95
N VAL A 130 12.45 23.76 -5.48
CA VAL A 130 11.31 24.30 -4.71
C VAL A 130 10.96 23.39 -3.52
N ILE A 131 10.88 22.07 -3.75
CA ILE A 131 10.62 21.10 -2.68
C ILE A 131 11.74 21.11 -1.64
N CYS A 132 13.00 21.19 -2.06
CA CYS A 132 14.14 21.22 -1.14
C CYS A 132 14.16 22.50 -0.29
N GLU A 133 13.83 23.66 -0.87
CA GLU A 133 13.69 24.92 -0.14
C GLU A 133 12.54 24.86 0.88
N ALA A 134 11.37 24.34 0.47
CA ALA A 134 10.25 24.12 1.38
C ALA A 134 10.61 23.17 2.52
N PHE A 135 11.29 22.05 2.22
CA PHE A 135 11.76 21.13 3.25
C PHE A 135 12.73 21.80 4.22
N ARG A 136 13.71 22.55 3.71
CA ARG A 136 14.70 23.26 4.53
C ARG A 136 14.04 24.26 5.47
N ALA A 137 13.08 25.04 4.98
CA ALA A 137 12.37 26.04 5.76
C ALA A 137 11.53 25.43 6.90
N PHE A 138 11.02 24.21 6.71
CA PHE A 138 10.12 23.53 7.66
C PHE A 138 10.73 22.28 8.31
N ALA A 139 12.06 22.11 8.23
CA ALA A 139 12.75 20.90 8.68
C ALA A 139 12.54 20.57 10.18
N SER A 140 12.29 21.60 11.00
CA SER A 140 12.01 21.45 12.45
C SER A 140 10.52 21.44 12.79
N SER A 141 9.63 21.59 11.81
CA SER A 141 8.19 21.65 12.07
C SER A 141 7.61 20.28 12.40
N ASN A 142 6.75 20.23 13.42
CA ASN A 142 6.08 19.02 13.85
C ASN A 142 4.58 19.28 14.10
N PRO A 143 3.66 18.80 13.23
CA PRO A 143 2.26 19.19 13.26
C PRO A 143 1.46 18.64 14.46
N ILE A 144 2.06 17.82 15.34
CA ILE A 144 1.44 17.45 16.63
C ILE A 144 1.39 18.64 17.61
N HIS A 145 2.18 19.69 17.36
CA HIS A 145 2.18 20.95 18.11
C HIS A 145 1.63 22.09 17.23
N PRO A 146 0.32 22.12 16.94
CA PRO A 146 -0.25 23.11 16.02
C PRO A 146 -0.22 24.54 16.57
N ASP A 147 -0.08 24.70 17.89
CA ASP A 147 0.17 25.96 18.59
C ASP A 147 1.57 26.53 18.31
N VAL A 148 2.57 25.65 18.18
CA VAL A 148 3.96 26.03 17.84
C VAL A 148 4.16 26.13 16.33
N PHE A 149 3.52 25.27 15.54
CA PHE A 149 3.69 25.19 14.08
C PHE A 149 2.38 25.40 13.31
N PRO A 150 1.67 26.54 13.51
CA PRO A 150 0.35 26.77 12.92
C PRO A 150 0.40 26.80 11.38
N THR A 151 1.49 27.29 10.80
CA THR A 151 1.68 27.35 9.34
C THR A 151 1.84 25.96 8.73
N CYS A 152 2.55 25.04 9.41
CA CYS A 152 2.65 23.65 8.95
C CYS A 152 1.28 22.97 8.96
N ARG A 153 0.50 23.19 10.02
CA ARG A 153 -0.88 22.72 10.09
C ARG A 153 -1.74 23.33 8.98
N LYS A 154 -1.62 24.64 8.71
CA LYS A 154 -2.30 25.32 7.59
C LYS A 154 -2.03 24.60 6.28
N MET A 155 -0.76 24.40 5.93
CA MET A 155 -0.33 23.70 4.72
C MET A 155 -0.93 22.30 4.62
N GLU A 156 -0.92 21.53 5.72
CA GLU A 156 -1.52 20.19 5.74
C GLU A 156 -2.99 20.20 5.36
N ALA A 157 -3.81 21.08 5.93
CA ALA A 157 -5.22 21.11 5.54
C ALA A 157 -5.46 21.72 4.17
N GLU A 158 -4.59 22.62 3.69
CA GLU A 158 -4.68 23.12 2.31
C GLU A 158 -4.39 22.01 1.30
N VAL A 159 -3.41 21.13 1.57
CA VAL A 159 -3.19 19.91 0.76
C VAL A 159 -4.44 19.04 0.76
N VAL A 160 -5.02 18.75 1.93
CA VAL A 160 -6.25 17.95 2.03
C VAL A 160 -7.41 18.63 1.29
N ALA A 161 -7.60 19.95 1.46
CA ALA A 161 -8.68 20.69 0.83
C ALA A 161 -8.54 20.73 -0.71
N MET A 162 -7.34 20.96 -1.23
CA MET A 162 -7.05 20.86 -2.66
C MET A 162 -7.36 19.47 -3.19
N CYS A 163 -7.03 18.40 -2.45
CA CYS A 163 -7.39 17.04 -2.84
C CYS A 163 -8.91 16.76 -2.74
N CYS A 164 -9.61 17.23 -1.71
CA CYS A 164 -11.07 17.12 -1.63
C CYS A 164 -11.75 17.79 -2.84
N ALA A 165 -11.31 19.00 -3.21
CA ALA A 165 -11.82 19.70 -4.38
C ALA A 165 -11.49 18.97 -5.69
N LEU A 166 -10.29 18.39 -5.79
CA LEU A 166 -9.84 17.67 -6.98
C LEU A 166 -10.57 16.33 -7.22
N PHE A 167 -11.01 15.67 -6.14
CA PHE A 167 -11.62 14.33 -6.18
C PHE A 167 -13.12 14.34 -5.86
N GLY A 168 -13.84 15.41 -6.24
CA GLY A 168 -15.31 15.44 -6.18
C GLY A 168 -15.91 15.37 -4.77
N GLY A 169 -15.20 15.84 -3.75
CA GLY A 169 -15.60 15.66 -2.35
C GLY A 169 -16.82 16.50 -1.89
N GLY A 170 -17.11 17.62 -2.54
CA GLY A 170 -18.13 18.56 -2.05
C GLY A 170 -17.78 19.17 -0.67
N GLU A 171 -18.77 19.76 0.01
CA GLU A 171 -18.57 20.45 1.30
C GLU A 171 -18.40 19.48 2.50
N GLU A 172 -18.97 18.28 2.40
CA GLU A 172 -18.96 17.28 3.49
C GLU A 172 -17.67 16.47 3.56
N ALA A 173 -16.95 16.36 2.45
CA ALA A 173 -15.74 15.55 2.39
C ALA A 173 -14.65 16.09 3.30
N ALA A 174 -13.91 15.16 3.88
CA ALA A 174 -12.80 15.50 4.76
C ALA A 174 -11.72 14.43 4.67
N GLY A 175 -10.49 14.80 5.03
CA GLY A 175 -9.38 13.87 5.00
C GLY A 175 -8.27 14.24 5.97
N THR A 176 -7.15 13.56 5.82
CA THR A 176 -5.88 13.80 6.51
C THR A 176 -4.72 13.48 5.58
N MET A 177 -3.57 14.13 5.76
CA MET A 177 -2.33 13.64 5.17
C MET A 177 -1.83 12.39 5.90
N THR A 178 -1.10 11.54 5.19
CA THR A 178 -0.45 10.33 5.71
C THR A 178 0.97 10.24 5.18
N SER A 179 1.78 9.31 5.71
CA SER A 179 3.15 9.11 5.27
C SER A 179 3.28 8.42 3.91
N GLY A 180 2.18 7.98 3.30
CA GLY A 180 2.17 7.23 2.05
C GLY A 180 0.92 6.36 1.90
N GLY A 181 0.70 5.82 0.69
CA GLY A 181 -0.51 5.07 0.36
C GLY A 181 -0.77 3.85 1.24
N THR A 182 0.28 3.21 1.77
CA THR A 182 0.09 2.12 2.74
C THR A 182 -0.56 2.62 4.03
N GLU A 183 -0.17 3.78 4.55
CA GLU A 183 -0.86 4.36 5.73
C GLU A 183 -2.28 4.77 5.35
N SER A 184 -2.50 5.40 4.18
CA SER A 184 -3.85 5.75 3.72
C SER A 184 -4.78 4.53 3.65
N ILE A 185 -4.31 3.40 3.12
CA ILE A 185 -5.04 2.13 3.09
C ILE A 185 -5.34 1.62 4.50
N ILE A 186 -4.34 1.58 5.39
CA ILE A 186 -4.54 1.11 6.77
C ILE A 186 -5.57 1.99 7.50
N MET A 187 -5.49 3.31 7.33
CA MET A 187 -6.45 4.23 7.93
C MET A 187 -7.85 4.02 7.36
N ALA A 188 -8.00 3.82 6.05
CA ALA A 188 -9.30 3.50 5.45
C ALA A 188 -9.91 2.22 6.06
N VAL A 189 -9.13 1.15 6.16
CA VAL A 189 -9.59 -0.13 6.75
C VAL A 189 -9.95 0.04 8.23
N LYS A 190 -9.11 0.73 9.02
CA LYS A 190 -9.39 1.03 10.44
C LYS A 190 -10.69 1.80 10.58
N THR A 191 -10.86 2.88 9.81
CA THR A 191 -12.05 3.73 9.87
C THR A 191 -13.32 2.95 9.61
N HIS A 192 -13.36 2.14 8.55
CA HIS A 192 -14.55 1.35 8.21
C HIS A 192 -14.82 0.21 9.20
N ARG A 193 -13.75 -0.40 9.74
CA ARG A 193 -13.85 -1.39 10.82
C ARG A 193 -14.51 -0.79 12.06
N ASP A 194 -14.02 0.37 12.50
CA ASP A 194 -14.46 1.02 13.74
C ASP A 194 -15.88 1.60 13.56
N TYR A 195 -16.15 2.24 12.42
CA TYR A 195 -17.50 2.68 12.05
C TYR A 195 -18.50 1.51 12.04
N ALA A 196 -18.16 0.39 11.39
CA ALA A 196 -19.06 -0.75 11.32
C ALA A 196 -19.28 -1.43 12.68
N ARG A 197 -18.27 -1.44 13.56
CA ARG A 197 -18.42 -1.91 14.93
C ARG A 197 -19.41 -1.03 15.71
N GLU A 198 -19.26 0.28 15.62
CA GLU A 198 -20.06 1.24 16.38
C GLU A 198 -21.49 1.35 15.85
N VAL A 199 -21.66 1.50 14.54
CA VAL A 199 -22.95 1.81 13.90
C VAL A 199 -23.72 0.56 13.50
N ARG A 200 -23.02 -0.53 13.12
CA ARG A 200 -23.65 -1.77 12.63
C ARG A 200 -23.48 -2.97 13.58
N GLY A 201 -22.73 -2.83 14.68
CA GLY A 201 -22.48 -3.91 15.63
C GLY A 201 -21.61 -5.06 15.11
N ILE A 202 -20.83 -4.85 14.03
CA ILE A 202 -20.03 -5.91 13.42
C ILE A 202 -18.77 -6.17 14.25
N VAL A 203 -18.63 -7.39 14.77
CA VAL A 203 -17.49 -7.82 15.59
C VAL A 203 -16.45 -8.65 14.85
N GLU A 204 -16.84 -9.30 13.75
CA GLU A 204 -15.98 -10.09 12.85
C GLU A 204 -15.95 -9.44 11.45
N PRO A 205 -15.26 -8.30 11.29
CA PRO A 205 -15.30 -7.51 10.07
C PRO A 205 -14.63 -8.22 8.89
N GLU A 206 -15.22 -8.09 7.70
CA GLU A 206 -14.69 -8.62 6.44
C GLU A 206 -14.38 -7.49 5.44
N LEU A 207 -13.29 -7.66 4.68
CA LEU A 207 -12.94 -6.80 3.55
C LEU A 207 -12.88 -7.64 2.27
N VAL A 208 -13.54 -7.17 1.21
CA VAL A 208 -13.55 -7.83 -0.11
C VAL A 208 -12.72 -7.02 -1.11
N LYS A 209 -11.72 -7.63 -1.73
CA LYS A 209 -10.90 -7.00 -2.77
C LYS A 209 -10.68 -7.93 -3.96
N ALA A 210 -10.41 -7.37 -5.14
CA ALA A 210 -9.87 -8.13 -6.25
C ALA A 210 -8.39 -8.51 -6.00
N ALA A 211 -7.91 -9.59 -6.62
CA ALA A 211 -6.53 -10.07 -6.50
C ALA A 211 -5.48 -9.04 -6.98
N SER A 212 -5.88 -8.10 -7.85
CA SER A 212 -5.03 -6.99 -8.34
C SER A 212 -4.90 -5.81 -7.37
N ALA A 213 -5.76 -5.72 -6.35
CA ALA A 213 -5.72 -4.64 -5.37
C ALA A 213 -4.45 -4.73 -4.51
N HIS A 214 -3.93 -3.57 -4.10
CA HIS A 214 -2.60 -3.45 -3.51
C HIS A 214 -2.40 -4.30 -2.25
N ALA A 215 -1.21 -4.90 -2.09
CA ALA A 215 -0.85 -5.71 -0.91
C ALA A 215 -0.91 -4.95 0.44
N GLY A 216 -1.10 -3.62 0.39
CA GLY A 216 -1.41 -2.80 1.56
C GLY A 216 -2.70 -3.22 2.27
N PHE A 217 -3.69 -3.74 1.53
CA PHE A 217 -4.93 -4.25 2.13
C PHE A 217 -4.70 -5.52 2.93
N ASP A 218 -3.87 -6.44 2.44
CA ASP A 218 -3.45 -7.65 3.17
C ASP A 218 -2.77 -7.28 4.49
N LYS A 219 -1.84 -6.32 4.43
CA LYS A 219 -1.16 -5.79 5.61
C LYS A 219 -2.14 -5.15 6.60
N ALA A 220 -3.06 -4.32 6.11
CA ALA A 220 -4.07 -3.67 6.94
C ALA A 220 -4.98 -4.71 7.62
N CYS A 221 -5.47 -5.70 6.87
CA CYS A 221 -6.29 -6.78 7.40
C CYS A 221 -5.57 -7.57 8.50
N HIS A 222 -4.29 -7.91 8.25
CA HIS A 222 -3.44 -8.58 9.23
C HIS A 222 -3.27 -7.77 10.52
N TYR A 223 -2.94 -6.48 10.43
CA TYR A 223 -2.74 -5.63 11.61
C TYR A 223 -4.01 -5.34 12.39
N LEU A 224 -5.14 -5.22 11.69
CA LEU A 224 -6.39 -4.73 12.28
C LEU A 224 -7.38 -5.84 12.65
N GLY A 225 -7.05 -7.10 12.37
CA GLY A 225 -7.92 -8.24 12.64
C GLY A 225 -9.17 -8.25 11.75
N VAL A 226 -9.04 -7.84 10.48
CA VAL A 226 -10.12 -7.87 9.49
C VAL A 226 -9.93 -9.10 8.61
N LYS A 227 -10.98 -9.89 8.41
CA LYS A 227 -10.93 -11.08 7.55
C LYS A 227 -10.89 -10.62 6.08
N LEU A 228 -9.82 -10.96 5.39
CA LEU A 228 -9.65 -10.67 3.98
C LEU A 228 -10.35 -11.73 3.12
N ILE A 229 -11.14 -11.27 2.15
CA ILE A 229 -11.76 -12.09 1.11
C ILE A 229 -11.24 -11.58 -0.24
N GLU A 230 -10.47 -12.40 -0.93
CA GLU A 230 -9.91 -12.08 -2.23
C GLU A 230 -10.73 -12.72 -3.36
N VAL A 231 -11.06 -11.94 -4.38
CA VAL A 231 -11.78 -12.37 -5.58
C VAL A 231 -10.84 -12.32 -6.78
N PRO A 232 -10.80 -13.35 -7.64
CA PRO A 232 -10.04 -13.30 -8.89
C PRO A 232 -10.44 -12.10 -9.74
N VAL A 233 -9.49 -11.57 -10.52
CA VAL A 233 -9.80 -10.58 -11.56
C VAL A 233 -10.46 -11.26 -12.75
N ASP A 234 -11.18 -10.47 -13.56
CA ASP A 234 -11.60 -10.91 -14.88
C ASP A 234 -10.37 -11.27 -15.73
N PRO A 235 -10.31 -12.45 -16.35
CA PRO A 235 -9.09 -12.94 -17.01
C PRO A 235 -8.80 -12.25 -18.35
N VAL A 236 -9.76 -11.49 -18.89
CA VAL A 236 -9.61 -10.78 -20.17
C VAL A 236 -9.24 -9.33 -19.92
N THR A 237 -10.01 -8.64 -19.08
CA THR A 237 -9.86 -7.20 -18.82
C THR A 237 -8.92 -6.88 -17.66
N PHE A 238 -8.58 -7.88 -16.83
CA PHE A 238 -7.83 -7.75 -15.56
C PHE A 238 -8.46 -6.82 -14.52
N ARG A 239 -9.72 -6.40 -14.73
CA ARG A 239 -10.51 -5.60 -13.80
C ARG A 239 -11.09 -6.48 -12.70
N ALA A 240 -11.51 -5.88 -11.60
CA ALA A 240 -12.31 -6.54 -10.57
C ALA A 240 -13.58 -7.18 -11.16
N ASP A 241 -13.78 -8.49 -10.92
CA ASP A 241 -15.05 -9.17 -11.22
C ASP A 241 -16.13 -8.69 -10.23
N VAL A 242 -16.94 -7.73 -10.65
CA VAL A 242 -18.02 -7.13 -9.83
C VAL A 242 -19.02 -8.20 -9.37
N GLU A 243 -19.32 -9.19 -10.20
CA GLU A 243 -20.29 -10.24 -9.86
C GLU A 243 -19.67 -11.28 -8.91
N GLY A 244 -18.38 -11.56 -9.08
CA GLY A 244 -17.56 -12.29 -8.09
C GLY A 244 -17.54 -11.60 -6.73
N MET A 245 -17.31 -10.29 -6.70
CA MET A 245 -17.37 -9.49 -5.48
C MET A 245 -18.77 -9.49 -4.88
N ARG A 246 -19.83 -9.39 -5.70
CA ARG A 246 -21.22 -9.46 -5.22
C ARG A 246 -21.53 -10.77 -4.49
N ARG A 247 -21.00 -11.90 -4.97
CA ARG A 247 -21.13 -13.22 -4.33
C ARG A 247 -20.30 -13.34 -3.04
N ALA A 248 -19.18 -12.62 -2.96
CA ALA A 248 -18.27 -12.64 -1.83
C ALA A 248 -18.72 -11.75 -0.66
N VAL A 249 -19.49 -10.70 -0.92
CA VAL A 249 -20.00 -9.79 0.11
C VAL A 249 -21.00 -10.50 1.02
N THR A 250 -20.77 -10.41 2.34
CA THR A 250 -21.64 -10.94 3.38
C THR A 250 -22.16 -9.81 4.29
N ARG A 251 -23.01 -10.17 5.28
CA ARG A 251 -23.45 -9.21 6.31
C ARG A 251 -22.31 -8.62 7.16
N ASN A 252 -21.18 -9.32 7.23
CA ASN A 252 -19.98 -8.91 7.98
C ASN A 252 -19.05 -8.03 7.15
N THR A 253 -19.32 -7.85 5.85
CA THR A 253 -18.49 -7.00 4.99
C THR A 253 -18.63 -5.54 5.39
N VAL A 254 -17.50 -4.93 5.74
CA VAL A 254 -17.41 -3.52 6.14
C VAL A 254 -16.89 -2.65 5.01
N LEU A 255 -16.07 -3.22 4.12
CA LEU A 255 -15.41 -2.50 3.05
C LEU A 255 -15.20 -3.38 1.80
N ILE A 256 -15.54 -2.85 0.64
CA ILE A 256 -15.07 -3.34 -0.66
C ILE A 256 -14.07 -2.37 -1.27
N VAL A 257 -13.21 -2.86 -2.16
CA VAL A 257 -12.11 -2.09 -2.76
C VAL A 257 -12.22 -2.07 -4.28
N GLY A 258 -12.04 -0.89 -4.88
CA GLY A 258 -11.75 -0.73 -6.31
C GLY A 258 -10.48 0.09 -6.51
N SER A 259 -9.71 -0.20 -7.57
CA SER A 259 -8.44 0.48 -7.86
C SER A 259 -8.60 1.43 -9.06
N ALA A 260 -8.02 2.62 -8.94
CA ALA A 260 -7.98 3.63 -9.99
C ALA A 260 -6.53 4.16 -10.11
N VAL A 261 -5.58 3.45 -10.70
CA VAL A 261 -5.63 2.15 -11.38
C VAL A 261 -4.90 1.08 -10.56
N THR A 262 -5.00 -0.18 -10.97
CA THR A 262 -4.25 -1.29 -10.34
C THR A 262 -2.75 -1.13 -10.56
N TYR A 263 -1.95 -1.47 -9.54
CA TYR A 263 -0.48 -1.48 -9.68
C TYR A 263 0.04 -2.51 -10.71
N PRO A 264 -0.47 -3.75 -10.78
CA PRO A 264 0.17 -4.77 -11.62
C PRO A 264 -0.10 -4.59 -13.12
N GLN A 265 -1.32 -4.21 -13.53
CA GLN A 265 -1.70 -4.08 -14.95
C GLN A 265 -2.02 -2.64 -15.38
N GLY A 266 -2.17 -1.69 -14.45
CA GLY A 266 -2.52 -0.32 -14.80
C GLY A 266 -3.96 -0.14 -15.31
N VAL A 267 -4.85 -1.11 -15.05
CA VAL A 267 -6.27 -1.04 -15.44
C VAL A 267 -7.11 -0.40 -14.34
N MET A 268 -8.17 0.33 -14.72
CA MET A 268 -9.14 0.91 -13.78
C MET A 268 -10.30 -0.05 -13.54
N ASP A 269 -10.64 -0.31 -12.29
CA ASP A 269 -11.81 -1.12 -11.94
C ASP A 269 -13.12 -0.38 -12.29
N ASP A 270 -14.25 -1.09 -12.31
CA ASP A 270 -15.57 -0.47 -12.55
C ASP A 270 -16.09 0.18 -11.27
N ILE A 271 -15.57 1.38 -10.97
CA ILE A 271 -15.91 2.10 -9.74
C ILE A 271 -17.41 2.42 -9.66
N PRO A 272 -18.11 2.86 -10.73
CA PRO A 272 -19.55 3.05 -10.68
C PRO A 272 -20.33 1.77 -10.34
N ALA A 273 -19.99 0.63 -10.95
CA ALA A 273 -20.65 -0.64 -10.65
C ALA A 273 -20.36 -1.12 -9.22
N LEU A 274 -19.12 -0.95 -8.74
CA LEU A 274 -18.75 -1.22 -7.36
C LEU A 274 -19.47 -0.29 -6.37
N GLY A 275 -19.67 0.98 -6.73
CA GLY A 275 -20.41 1.95 -5.94
C GLY A 275 -21.88 1.52 -5.75
N GLN A 276 -22.52 1.07 -6.82
CA GLN A 276 -23.87 0.48 -6.74
C GLN A 276 -23.91 -0.79 -5.88
N LEU A 277 -22.90 -1.66 -5.98
CA LEU A 277 -22.79 -2.84 -5.11
C LEU A 277 -22.67 -2.43 -3.62
N ALA A 278 -21.82 -1.44 -3.31
CA ALA A 278 -21.64 -0.95 -1.95
C ALA A 278 -22.95 -0.43 -1.35
N LEU A 279 -23.68 0.39 -2.10
CA LEU A 279 -24.99 0.92 -1.71
C LEU A 279 -26.01 -0.22 -1.45
N GLN A 280 -26.11 -1.17 -2.38
CA GLN A 280 -27.03 -2.31 -2.26
C GLN A 280 -26.74 -3.24 -1.08
N ARG A 281 -25.48 -3.29 -0.64
CA ARG A 281 -25.03 -4.18 0.45
C ARG A 281 -24.81 -3.45 1.77
N GLY A 282 -24.90 -2.13 1.80
CA GLY A 282 -24.69 -1.32 3.00
C GLY A 282 -23.26 -1.42 3.56
N CYS A 283 -22.26 -1.64 2.70
CA CYS A 283 -20.84 -1.60 3.06
C CYS A 283 -20.16 -0.36 2.45
N GLY A 284 -18.97 0.00 2.94
CA GLY A 284 -18.19 1.07 2.33
C GLY A 284 -17.53 0.61 1.02
N LEU A 285 -17.27 1.56 0.13
CA LEU A 285 -16.33 1.41 -0.98
C LEU A 285 -15.15 2.35 -0.76
N HIS A 286 -13.95 1.76 -0.80
CA HIS A 286 -12.70 2.51 -0.87
C HIS A 286 -12.13 2.44 -2.29
N VAL A 287 -11.82 3.61 -2.85
CA VAL A 287 -11.11 3.72 -4.13
C VAL A 287 -9.62 3.93 -3.88
N ASP A 288 -8.82 2.93 -4.21
CA ASP A 288 -7.36 3.04 -4.21
C ASP A 288 -6.89 3.78 -5.47
N ASN A 289 -6.84 5.11 -5.37
CA ASN A 289 -6.21 5.99 -6.35
C ASN A 289 -4.74 6.31 -5.98
N CYS A 290 -4.05 5.45 -5.21
CA CYS A 290 -2.67 5.76 -4.83
C CYS A 290 -1.76 5.87 -6.06
N LEU A 291 -1.89 4.96 -7.04
CA LEU A 291 -1.09 5.01 -8.27
C LEU A 291 -1.62 6.05 -9.26
N GLY A 292 -2.94 6.13 -9.48
CA GLY A 292 -3.52 7.17 -10.34
C GLY A 292 -3.24 8.58 -9.83
N SER A 293 -3.08 8.73 -8.51
CA SER A 293 -2.51 9.91 -7.86
C SER A 293 -3.24 11.18 -8.33
N LEU A 294 -2.55 12.31 -8.36
CA LEU A 294 -3.03 13.54 -8.98
C LEU A 294 -3.00 13.49 -10.52
N LEU A 295 -2.55 12.41 -11.19
CA LEU A 295 -2.54 12.35 -12.66
C LEU A 295 -3.96 12.21 -13.23
N LEU A 296 -4.70 11.20 -12.75
CA LEU A 296 -6.04 10.88 -13.26
C LEU A 296 -7.01 12.08 -13.36
N PRO A 297 -7.16 12.94 -12.34
CA PRO A 297 -8.12 14.04 -12.40
C PRO A 297 -7.74 15.14 -13.41
N PHE A 298 -6.49 15.22 -13.89
CA PHE A 298 -6.07 16.18 -14.92
C PHE A 298 -6.04 15.59 -16.34
N LEU A 299 -6.25 14.29 -16.50
CA LEU A 299 -6.33 13.65 -17.82
C LEU A 299 -7.47 14.21 -18.71
N PRO A 300 -8.68 14.55 -18.19
CA PRO A 300 -9.73 15.18 -18.99
C PRO A 300 -9.30 16.50 -19.61
N ASP A 301 -8.69 17.39 -18.82
CA ASP A 301 -8.14 18.67 -19.31
C ASP A 301 -6.97 18.48 -20.28
N ALA A 302 -6.28 17.35 -20.18
CA ALA A 302 -5.23 16.94 -21.11
C ALA A 302 -5.78 16.34 -22.42
N GLY A 303 -7.09 16.16 -22.55
CA GLY A 303 -7.77 15.63 -23.75
C GLY A 303 -8.02 14.12 -23.72
N PHE A 304 -7.92 13.47 -22.57
CA PHE A 304 -8.12 12.03 -22.41
C PHE A 304 -9.40 11.73 -21.62
N SER A 305 -10.13 10.68 -22.02
CA SER A 305 -11.31 10.23 -21.27
C SER A 305 -10.91 9.40 -20.06
N VAL A 306 -11.59 9.63 -18.93
CA VAL A 306 -11.42 8.87 -17.68
C VAL A 306 -12.79 8.47 -17.16
N PRO A 307 -13.05 7.17 -16.90
CA PRO A 307 -14.28 6.76 -16.24
C PRO A 307 -14.42 7.40 -14.85
N PRO A 308 -15.64 7.72 -14.38
CA PRO A 308 -15.84 8.23 -13.03
C PRO A 308 -15.26 7.29 -11.96
N PHE A 309 -14.47 7.82 -11.03
CA PHE A 309 -13.77 7.01 -10.03
C PHE A 309 -13.68 7.63 -8.63
N ASP A 310 -14.04 8.91 -8.47
CA ASP A 310 -13.74 9.67 -7.25
C ASP A 310 -14.92 9.73 -6.26
N LEU A 311 -14.88 10.64 -5.28
CA LEU A 311 -15.92 10.77 -4.25
C LEU A 311 -17.28 11.20 -4.82
N SER A 312 -17.33 11.69 -6.07
CA SER A 312 -18.60 12.04 -6.72
C SER A 312 -19.41 10.81 -7.14
N VAL A 313 -18.79 9.63 -7.21
CA VAL A 313 -19.47 8.39 -7.58
C VAL A 313 -20.32 7.87 -6.40
N PRO A 314 -21.65 7.71 -6.57
CA PRO A 314 -22.50 7.19 -5.50
C PRO A 314 -22.00 5.85 -4.96
N GLY A 315 -21.85 5.76 -3.64
CA GLY A 315 -21.34 4.58 -2.93
C GLY A 315 -19.85 4.66 -2.58
N VAL A 316 -19.07 5.54 -3.21
CA VAL A 316 -17.68 5.79 -2.79
C VAL A 316 -17.68 6.51 -1.45
N THR A 317 -17.08 5.86 -0.45
CA THR A 317 -17.02 6.37 0.93
C THR A 317 -15.65 6.89 1.31
N SER A 318 -14.59 6.43 0.63
CA SER A 318 -13.24 6.94 0.83
C SER A 318 -12.37 6.75 -0.40
N LEU A 319 -11.32 7.57 -0.51
CA LEU A 319 -10.36 7.54 -1.61
C LEU A 319 -8.97 7.90 -1.09
N SER A 320 -7.95 7.14 -1.48
CA SER A 320 -6.54 7.46 -1.20
C SER A 320 -5.82 7.94 -2.45
N ALA A 321 -4.94 8.93 -2.32
CA ALA A 321 -4.12 9.44 -3.42
C ALA A 321 -2.70 9.79 -2.96
N ASP A 322 -1.67 9.27 -3.63
CA ASP A 322 -0.28 9.53 -3.24
C ASP A 322 0.23 10.83 -3.86
N THR A 323 0.34 11.88 -3.05
CA THR A 323 1.02 13.12 -3.48
C THR A 323 2.48 12.85 -3.90
N HIS A 324 3.16 11.86 -3.32
CA HIS A 324 4.55 11.53 -3.64
C HIS A 324 4.76 10.67 -4.92
N LYS A 325 3.69 10.41 -5.68
CA LYS A 325 3.75 9.79 -7.01
C LYS A 325 3.58 10.87 -8.07
N PHE A 326 2.50 10.85 -8.85
CA PHE A 326 2.21 11.86 -9.86
C PHE A 326 1.71 13.21 -9.28
N GLY A 327 1.62 13.34 -7.95
CA GLY A 327 1.58 14.67 -7.33
C GLY A 327 2.95 15.35 -7.29
N PHE A 328 4.02 14.60 -7.58
CA PHE A 328 5.42 15.02 -7.62
C PHE A 328 5.97 15.61 -6.30
N ALA A 329 5.27 15.37 -5.19
CA ALA A 329 5.70 15.73 -3.84
C ALA A 329 6.89 14.85 -3.36
N PRO A 330 7.63 15.27 -2.33
CA PRO A 330 8.70 14.44 -1.76
C PRO A 330 8.17 13.09 -1.25
N LYS A 331 9.01 12.06 -1.29
CA LYS A 331 8.69 10.76 -0.69
C LYS A 331 8.30 10.92 0.77
N GLY A 332 7.27 10.19 1.20
CA GLY A 332 6.73 10.26 2.55
C GLY A 332 5.45 11.09 2.69
N SER A 333 4.73 11.39 1.61
CA SER A 333 3.41 12.05 1.66
C SER A 333 2.32 11.35 0.82
N SER A 334 1.11 11.28 1.37
CA SER A 334 -0.12 10.83 0.70
C SER A 334 -1.32 11.48 1.37
N VAL A 335 -2.52 11.27 0.83
CA VAL A 335 -3.80 11.67 1.44
C VAL A 335 -4.77 10.50 1.49
N ILE A 336 -5.57 10.49 2.56
CA ILE A 336 -6.80 9.69 2.66
C ILE A 336 -7.97 10.65 2.82
N LEU A 337 -8.96 10.49 1.96
CA LEU A 337 -10.19 11.27 1.92
C LEU A 337 -11.38 10.38 2.24
N TYR A 338 -12.40 10.98 2.85
CA TYR A 338 -13.69 10.37 3.14
C TYR A 338 -14.79 11.26 2.60
N SER A 339 -15.88 10.65 2.15
CA SER A 339 -17.05 11.37 1.64
C SER A 339 -17.72 12.24 2.69
N THR A 340 -17.52 11.96 3.99
CA THR A 340 -18.03 12.78 5.10
C THR A 340 -17.03 12.94 6.23
N ALA A 341 -17.07 14.10 6.88
CA ALA A 341 -16.35 14.33 8.13
C ALA A 341 -16.79 13.39 9.26
N ALA A 342 -18.05 12.94 9.25
CA ALA A 342 -18.58 11.96 10.20
C ALA A 342 -17.85 10.62 10.11
N LEU A 343 -17.70 10.06 8.89
CA LEU A 343 -16.95 8.82 8.69
C LEU A 343 -15.48 8.99 9.10
N ARG A 344 -14.84 10.10 8.73
CA ARG A 344 -13.45 10.40 9.10
C ARG A 344 -13.22 10.39 10.61
N ARG A 345 -14.20 10.72 11.46
CA ARG A 345 -14.01 10.74 12.93
C ARG A 345 -13.59 9.38 13.48
N HIS A 346 -14.03 8.27 12.88
CA HIS A 346 -13.62 6.92 13.30
C HIS A 346 -12.16 6.60 12.91
N GLN A 347 -11.51 7.46 12.12
CA GLN A 347 -10.08 7.36 11.84
C GLN A 347 -9.24 7.72 13.08
N PHE A 348 -9.67 8.72 13.84
CA PHE A 348 -8.88 9.33 14.90
C PHE A 348 -8.59 8.36 16.04
N PHE A 349 -7.48 8.62 16.72
CA PHE A 349 -7.18 8.04 18.03
C PHE A 349 -7.22 9.14 19.07
N VAL A 350 -7.87 8.86 20.21
CA VAL A 350 -7.95 9.78 21.36
C VAL A 350 -7.73 8.97 22.63
N ALA A 351 -6.76 9.41 23.45
CA ALA A 351 -6.56 8.94 24.81
C ALA A 351 -6.83 10.12 25.77
N ALA A 352 -7.99 10.10 26.43
CA ALA A 352 -8.41 11.17 27.33
C ALA A 352 -7.76 11.07 28.73
N ASP A 353 -7.47 9.86 29.19
CA ASP A 353 -7.02 9.59 30.57
C ASP A 353 -5.52 9.30 30.70
N TRP A 354 -4.73 9.62 29.68
CA TRP A 354 -3.27 9.42 29.74
C TRP A 354 -2.64 10.44 30.69
N SER A 355 -1.69 10.00 31.52
CA SER A 355 -1.04 10.85 32.54
C SER A 355 -0.23 12.02 31.97
N GLY A 356 0.14 11.97 30.68
CA GLY A 356 0.77 13.08 29.96
C GLY A 356 -0.20 14.14 29.44
N GLY A 357 -1.51 14.00 29.69
CA GLY A 357 -2.57 14.85 29.18
C GLY A 357 -3.35 14.21 28.03
N ILE A 358 -4.37 14.92 27.54
CA ILE A 358 -5.18 14.46 26.41
C ILE A 358 -4.28 14.31 25.18
N TYR A 359 -4.27 13.12 24.60
CA TYR A 359 -3.50 12.81 23.40
C TYR A 359 -4.43 12.44 22.25
N ALA A 360 -4.31 13.14 21.12
CA ALA A 360 -5.12 12.88 19.93
C ALA A 360 -4.26 12.92 18.67
N THR A 361 -4.45 11.94 17.78
CA THR A 361 -3.78 11.92 16.48
C THR A 361 -4.78 11.73 15.33
N PRO A 362 -4.60 12.45 14.22
CA PRO A 362 -5.47 12.30 13.06
C PRO A 362 -5.12 11.05 12.23
N SER A 363 -3.87 10.58 12.28
CA SER A 363 -3.36 9.42 11.55
C SER A 363 -2.54 8.49 12.46
N MET A 364 -1.76 7.54 11.90
CA MET A 364 -1.00 6.57 12.71
C MET A 364 0.08 7.21 13.58
N ALA A 365 0.72 8.28 13.12
CA ALA A 365 1.88 8.86 13.78
C ALA A 365 1.50 9.96 14.78
N GLY A 366 2.30 10.07 15.83
CA GLY A 366 2.34 11.25 16.71
C GLY A 366 3.14 12.37 16.05
N SER A 367 4.44 12.43 16.37
CA SER A 367 5.35 13.37 15.70
C SER A 367 5.49 13.05 14.22
N ARG A 368 5.46 14.08 13.36
CA ARG A 368 5.52 13.95 11.90
C ARG A 368 6.45 14.99 11.28
N PRO A 369 7.09 14.70 10.13
CA PRO A 369 8.04 15.61 9.49
C PRO A 369 7.33 16.73 8.73
N GLY A 370 7.24 17.92 9.33
CA GLY A 370 6.59 19.09 8.71
C GLY A 370 7.24 19.55 7.40
N GLY A 371 8.54 19.29 7.21
CA GLY A 371 9.23 19.54 5.95
C GLY A 371 8.64 18.79 4.75
N LEU A 372 8.12 17.56 4.95
CA LEU A 372 7.47 16.80 3.87
C LEU A 372 6.08 17.35 3.54
N ILE A 373 5.35 17.83 4.55
CA ILE A 373 4.05 18.51 4.37
C ILE A 373 4.26 19.79 3.56
N ALA A 374 5.24 20.61 3.96
CA ALA A 374 5.59 21.83 3.25
C ALA A 374 6.02 21.56 1.80
N GLY A 375 6.82 20.51 1.57
CA GLY A 375 7.23 20.09 0.22
C GLY A 375 6.05 19.65 -0.65
N ALA A 376 5.08 18.90 -0.10
CA ALA A 376 3.88 18.51 -0.83
C ALA A 376 3.01 19.72 -1.19
N TRP A 377 2.81 20.61 -0.23
CA TRP A 377 2.09 21.86 -0.43
C TRP A 377 2.76 22.75 -1.51
N ALA A 378 4.08 22.91 -1.43
CA ALA A 378 4.85 23.69 -2.39
C ALA A 378 4.78 23.08 -3.80
N ALA A 379 4.87 21.76 -3.94
CA ALA A 379 4.77 21.10 -5.23
C ALA A 379 3.42 21.35 -5.92
N MET A 380 2.31 21.26 -5.16
CA MET A 380 0.97 21.50 -5.68
C MET A 380 0.78 22.95 -6.15
N LEU A 381 1.27 23.93 -5.37
CA LEU A 381 1.16 25.34 -5.73
C LEU A 381 2.10 25.76 -6.86
N PHE A 382 3.31 25.22 -6.88
CA PHE A 382 4.30 25.53 -7.91
C PHE A 382 3.86 25.01 -9.29
N LEU A 383 3.38 23.77 -9.36
CA LEU A 383 2.87 23.21 -10.61
C LEU A 383 1.56 23.87 -11.03
N GLY A 384 0.65 24.06 -10.07
CA GLY A 384 -0.72 24.49 -10.37
C GLY A 384 -1.43 23.54 -11.34
N ARG A 385 -2.63 23.93 -11.78
CA ARG A 385 -3.41 23.14 -12.74
C ARG A 385 -2.67 22.97 -14.07
N GLU A 386 -2.08 24.05 -14.59
CA GLU A 386 -1.40 24.03 -15.89
C GLU A 386 -0.21 23.07 -15.91
N GLY A 387 0.63 23.07 -14.86
CA GLY A 387 1.76 22.15 -14.75
C GLY A 387 1.32 20.69 -14.68
N TYR A 388 0.27 20.38 -13.93
CA TYR A 388 -0.26 19.02 -13.88
C TYR A 388 -0.88 18.58 -15.22
N VAL A 389 -1.59 19.46 -15.93
CA VAL A 389 -2.15 19.16 -17.26
C VAL A 389 -1.02 18.95 -18.29
N ALA A 390 0.04 19.76 -18.24
CA ALA A 390 1.20 19.58 -19.10
C ALA A 390 1.91 18.24 -18.83
N ALA A 391 2.14 17.91 -17.56
CA ALA A 391 2.71 16.62 -17.16
C ALA A 391 1.82 15.44 -17.61
N ALA A 392 0.50 15.56 -17.46
CA ALA A 392 -0.46 14.58 -17.92
C ALA A 392 -0.37 14.32 -19.43
N LYS A 393 -0.30 15.38 -20.24
CA LYS A 393 -0.12 15.28 -21.70
C LYS A 393 1.16 14.53 -22.06
N GLU A 394 2.29 14.89 -21.45
CA GLU A 394 3.59 14.28 -21.73
C GLU A 394 3.66 12.80 -21.34
N ILE A 395 3.13 12.46 -20.15
CA ILE A 395 3.06 11.08 -19.67
C ILE A 395 2.20 10.23 -20.61
N MET A 396 1.00 10.69 -20.95
CA MET A 396 0.09 9.93 -21.80
C MET A 396 0.56 9.83 -23.25
N ARG A 397 1.20 10.87 -23.79
CA ARG A 397 1.84 10.84 -25.11
C ARG A 397 2.92 9.76 -25.17
N THR A 398 3.74 9.68 -24.13
CA THR A 398 4.79 8.67 -24.02
C THR A 398 4.21 7.28 -23.83
N ALA A 399 3.20 7.12 -22.97
CA ALA A 399 2.48 5.86 -22.80
C ALA A 399 1.88 5.36 -24.13
N ALA A 400 1.23 6.23 -24.89
CA ALA A 400 0.67 5.89 -26.20
C ALA A 400 1.75 5.43 -27.20
N ALA A 401 2.90 6.11 -27.23
CA ALA A 401 4.02 5.72 -28.09
C ALA A 401 4.61 4.35 -27.71
N VAL A 402 4.80 4.08 -26.41
CA VAL A 402 5.26 2.79 -25.90
C VAL A 402 4.24 1.69 -26.22
N THR A 403 2.95 1.97 -26.04
CA THR A 403 1.86 1.04 -26.35
C THR A 403 1.79 0.70 -27.83
N ALA A 404 1.89 1.69 -28.71
CA ALA A 404 1.91 1.47 -30.16
C ALA A 404 3.12 0.62 -30.58
N ALA A 405 4.30 0.87 -30.00
CA ALA A 405 5.50 0.08 -30.28
C ALA A 405 5.36 -1.37 -29.78
N ALA A 406 4.77 -1.59 -28.61
CA ALA A 406 4.52 -2.92 -28.07
C ALA A 406 3.47 -3.69 -28.89
N ALA A 407 2.41 -3.02 -29.34
CA ALA A 407 1.36 -3.63 -30.16
C ALA A 407 1.87 -4.03 -31.57
N ALA A 408 2.89 -3.36 -32.09
CA ALA A 408 3.54 -3.73 -33.35
C ALA A 408 4.45 -4.97 -33.22
N ALA A 409 4.82 -5.38 -32.01
CA ALA A 409 5.65 -6.56 -31.78
C ALA A 409 4.81 -7.84 -31.82
N THR A 410 5.12 -8.75 -32.75
CA THR A 410 4.36 -9.99 -32.99
C THR A 410 4.47 -11.04 -31.87
N THR A 411 5.32 -10.80 -30.87
CA THR A 411 5.61 -11.73 -29.76
C THR A 411 5.11 -11.22 -28.41
N MET A 412 4.45 -10.05 -28.37
CA MET A 412 4.00 -9.42 -27.13
C MET A 412 2.47 -9.19 -27.16
N TYR A 413 1.85 -9.32 -26.00
CA TYR A 413 0.46 -8.95 -25.77
C TYR A 413 0.40 -7.94 -24.63
N MET A 414 -0.50 -6.96 -24.74
CA MET A 414 -0.74 -5.98 -23.69
C MET A 414 -2.01 -6.34 -22.93
N ALA A 415 -1.93 -6.43 -21.61
CA ALA A 415 -3.12 -6.51 -20.77
C ALA A 415 -3.86 -5.17 -20.85
N THR A 416 -5.07 -5.15 -21.43
CA THR A 416 -5.89 -3.93 -21.52
C THR A 416 -7.26 -4.13 -20.88
N ALA A 417 -7.89 -3.04 -20.45
CA ALA A 417 -9.27 -3.09 -19.94
C ALA A 417 -10.30 -3.46 -21.02
N SER A 418 -9.94 -3.37 -22.30
CA SER A 418 -10.79 -3.72 -23.46
C SER A 418 -10.61 -5.17 -23.96
N GLY A 419 -9.73 -5.95 -23.30
CA GLY A 419 -9.34 -7.30 -23.75
C GLY A 419 -7.97 -7.32 -24.41
#